data_AF-A0A2D0NFL4-F1
#
_entry.id   AF-A0A2D0NFL4-F1
#
_cell.length_a   1.000
_cell.length_b   1.000
_cell.length_c   1.000
_cell.angle_alpha   90.00
_cell.angle_beta   90.00
_cell.angle_gamma   90.00
#
_symmetry.space_group_name_H-M   'P 1'
#
loop_
_entity.id
_entity.type
_entity.pdbx_description
1 polymer ?
#
loop_
_entity_poly.entity_id
_entity_poly.type
_entity_poly.pdbx_seq_one_letter_code
_entity_poly.pdbx_strand_id
1 'polypeptide(L)'
;MLSRNLFLLVLVGCFLASCAKDDLAFDIIESPVLAQFEALGDTDPGMLKVKATFLDLDKSGILDQNIGIDSLPVAGLEIKVYVFESDLVGELMTDSDGSVIFEEEITNLMGASRLEWVGVYEDTPFRIYQNF
;
A
#
# COMPACT_ATOMS: atom_id res chain seq x y z
N MET A 1 47.00 38.25 15.49
CA MET A 1 47.33 36.86 15.12
C MET A 1 46.34 35.80 15.66
N LEU A 2 45.15 36.17 16.18
CA LEU A 2 44.15 35.21 16.67
C LEU A 2 43.11 34.74 15.61
N SER A 3 42.93 35.48 14.51
CA SER A 3 41.84 35.22 13.54
C SER A 3 42.06 34.00 12.65
N ARG A 4 43.32 33.63 12.36
CA ARG A 4 43.65 32.52 11.45
C ARG A 4 43.43 31.14 12.07
N ASN A 5 43.63 31.02 13.39
CA ASN A 5 43.44 29.76 14.12
C ASN A 5 41.96 29.53 14.49
N LEU A 6 41.18 30.60 14.67
CA LEU A 6 39.74 30.51 14.92
C LEU A 6 38.98 30.02 13.67
N PHE A 7 39.40 30.45 12.48
CA PHE A 7 38.79 30.04 11.22
C PHE A 7 39.02 28.55 10.90
N LEU A 8 40.21 28.03 11.24
CA LEU A 8 40.52 26.60 11.08
C LEU A 8 39.67 25.71 12.00
N LEU A 9 39.37 26.18 13.21
CA LEU A 9 38.60 25.43 14.20
C LEU A 9 37.12 25.31 13.83
N VAL A 10 36.56 26.36 13.21
CA VAL A 10 35.19 26.35 12.69
C VAL A 10 35.07 25.44 11.46
N LEU A 11 36.07 25.45 10.57
CA LEU A 11 36.08 24.60 9.36
C LEU A 11 36.15 23.11 9.69
N VAL A 12 36.88 22.72 10.74
CA VAL A 12 36.97 21.32 11.21
C VAL A 12 35.70 20.87 11.92
N GLY A 13 34.99 21.78 12.61
CA GLY A 13 33.71 21.48 13.27
C GLY A 13 32.58 21.11 12.32
N CYS A 14 32.56 21.67 11.10
CA CYS A 14 31.52 21.39 10.12
C CYS A 14 31.56 19.97 9.52
N PHE A 15 32.71 19.27 9.57
CA PHE A 15 32.83 17.90 9.05
C PHE A 15 32.35 16.81 10.03
N LEU A 16 32.12 17.16 11.32
CA LEU A 16 31.65 16.21 12.33
C LEU A 16 30.14 16.24 12.52
N ALA A 17 29.42 17.13 11.82
CA ALA A 17 27.97 17.07 11.69
C ALA A 17 27.58 15.99 10.66
N SER A 18 27.95 14.74 10.93
CA SER A 18 27.32 13.61 10.26
C SER A 18 25.89 13.56 10.77
N CYS A 19 24.92 13.87 9.92
CA CYS A 19 23.51 13.57 10.17
C CYS A 19 23.41 12.07 10.45
N ALA A 20 23.29 11.70 11.72
CA ALA A 20 22.86 10.37 12.09
C ALA A 20 21.48 10.19 11.42
N LYS A 21 21.35 9.19 10.56
CA LYS A 21 20.03 8.74 10.12
C LYS A 21 19.40 8.12 11.36
N ASP A 22 18.37 8.78 11.89
CA ASP A 22 17.50 8.16 12.89
C ASP A 22 16.80 6.98 12.19
N ASP A 23 17.19 5.76 12.55
CA ASP A 23 16.44 4.57 12.19
C ASP A 23 15.09 4.64 12.88
N LEU A 24 14.01 4.45 12.12
CA LEU A 24 12.66 4.41 12.66
C LEU A 24 12.56 3.24 13.64
N ALA A 25 11.74 3.38 14.68
CA ALA A 25 11.54 2.33 15.69
C ALA A 25 10.89 1.04 15.13
N PHE A 26 10.47 1.07 13.87
CA PHE A 26 9.86 -0.02 13.13
C PHE A 26 10.23 0.11 11.65
N ASP A 27 10.41 -1.04 10.99
CA ASP A 27 10.57 -1.09 9.55
C ASP A 27 9.23 -0.79 8.89
N ILE A 28 9.20 0.24 8.05
CA ILE A 28 8.06 0.53 7.18
C ILE A 28 8.22 -0.32 5.93
N ILE A 29 7.47 -1.41 5.84
CA ILE A 29 7.34 -2.18 4.59
C ILE A 29 6.23 -1.52 3.78
N GLU A 30 6.59 -0.91 2.65
CA GLU A 30 5.62 -0.36 1.70
C GLU A 30 4.77 -1.49 1.09
N SER A 31 3.51 -1.19 0.77
CA SER A 31 2.69 -2.13 0.01
C SER A 31 3.33 -2.38 -1.36
N PRO A 32 3.51 -3.64 -1.79
CA PRO A 32 4.09 -3.98 -3.09
C PRO A 32 3.10 -3.75 -4.24
N VAL A 33 1.81 -3.55 -3.94
CA VAL A 33 0.76 -3.26 -4.92
C VAL A 33 -0.06 -2.04 -4.53
N LEU A 34 -0.58 -1.33 -5.53
CA LEU A 34 -1.64 -0.34 -5.38
C LEU A 34 -2.99 -1.03 -5.55
N ALA A 35 -3.89 -0.87 -4.59
CA ALA A 35 -5.29 -1.26 -4.74
C ALA A 35 -6.18 -0.04 -4.99
N GLN A 36 -7.09 -0.16 -5.96
CA GLN A 36 -8.14 0.81 -6.24
C GLN A 36 -9.49 0.17 -5.96
N PHE A 37 -10.37 0.89 -5.26
CA PHE A 37 -11.67 0.37 -4.84
C PHE A 37 -12.80 1.17 -5.48
N GLU A 38 -13.79 0.46 -6.01
CA GLU A 38 -15.00 1.01 -6.58
C GLU A 38 -16.22 0.34 -5.94
N ALA A 39 -17.10 1.14 -5.33
CA ALA A 39 -18.38 0.64 -4.84
C ALA A 39 -19.31 0.39 -6.04
N LEU A 40 -19.67 -0.86 -6.26
CA LEU A 40 -20.65 -1.23 -7.27
C LEU A 40 -22.02 -1.07 -6.59
N GLY A 41 -22.75 0.01 -6.91
CA GLY A 41 -23.91 0.46 -6.12
C GLY A 41 -24.99 -0.59 -5.81
N ASP A 42 -25.91 -0.19 -4.92
CA ASP A 42 -26.96 -1.04 -4.34
C ASP A 42 -27.98 -1.56 -5.37
N THR A 43 -27.61 -2.61 -6.09
CA THR A 43 -28.53 -3.37 -6.93
C THR A 43 -29.42 -4.29 -6.11
N ASP A 44 -28.93 -4.73 -4.93
CA ASP A 44 -29.63 -5.58 -3.98
C ASP A 44 -29.53 -4.99 -2.56
N PRO A 45 -30.65 -4.62 -1.90
CA PRO A 45 -30.62 -4.07 -0.55
C PRO A 45 -29.99 -5.03 0.45
N GLY A 46 -28.96 -4.57 1.18
CA GLY A 46 -28.28 -5.37 2.20
C GLY A 46 -27.06 -6.15 1.72
N MET A 47 -26.75 -6.09 0.41
CA MET A 47 -25.51 -6.62 -0.16
C MET A 47 -24.45 -5.53 -0.25
N LEU A 48 -23.23 -5.84 0.15
CA LEU A 48 -22.06 -5.03 -0.15
C LEU A 48 -21.41 -5.57 -1.41
N LYS A 49 -21.22 -4.73 -2.44
CA LYS A 49 -20.47 -5.07 -3.65
C LYS A 49 -19.33 -4.08 -3.86
N VAL A 50 -18.09 -4.56 -3.78
CA VAL A 50 -16.88 -3.76 -3.96
C VAL A 50 -16.01 -4.40 -5.03
N LYS A 51 -15.72 -3.64 -6.08
CA LYS A 51 -14.67 -3.99 -7.04
C LYS A 51 -13.34 -3.50 -6.50
N ALA A 52 -12.34 -4.37 -6.48
CA ALA A 52 -10.96 -4.02 -6.18
C ALA A 52 -10.08 -4.33 -7.40
N THR A 53 -9.21 -3.39 -7.78
CA THR A 53 -8.22 -3.57 -8.85
C THR A 53 -6.82 -3.41 -8.26
N PHE A 54 -5.96 -4.40 -8.47
CA PHE A 54 -4.59 -4.45 -7.95
C PHE A 54 -3.59 -4.22 -9.08
N LEU A 55 -2.69 -3.28 -8.85
CA LEU A 55 -1.71 -2.80 -9.83
C LEU A 55 -0.31 -2.86 -9.23
N ASP A 56 0.64 -3.37 -10.01
CA ASP A 56 2.06 -3.16 -9.79
C ASP A 56 2.45 -1.79 -10.36
N LEU A 57 3.24 -1.04 -9.60
CA LEU A 57 3.68 0.30 -9.98
C LEU A 57 5.14 0.25 -10.41
N ASP A 58 5.39 0.22 -11.72
CA ASP A 58 6.75 0.33 -12.24
C ASP A 58 7.23 1.78 -12.11
N LYS A 59 8.18 1.97 -11.19
CA LYS A 59 8.81 3.26 -10.88
C LYS A 59 10.07 3.51 -11.71
N SER A 60 10.45 2.63 -12.65
CA SER A 60 11.68 2.74 -13.45
C SER A 60 11.78 4.06 -14.23
N GLY A 61 10.64 4.63 -14.64
CA GLY A 61 10.52 5.87 -15.39
C GLY A 61 10.16 7.11 -14.57
N ILE A 62 10.12 7.05 -13.24
CA ILE A 62 9.51 8.11 -12.40
C ILE A 62 10.14 9.51 -12.58
N LEU A 63 11.40 9.60 -13.04
CA LEU A 63 12.09 10.86 -13.29
C LEU A 63 12.03 11.33 -14.76
N ASP A 64 11.50 10.52 -15.67
CA ASP A 64 11.26 10.90 -17.06
C ASP A 64 9.82 11.40 -17.21
N GLN A 65 9.66 12.69 -17.48
CA GLN A 65 8.36 13.33 -17.66
C GLN A 65 7.51 12.75 -18.81
N ASN A 66 8.13 12.01 -19.74
CA ASN A 66 7.42 11.38 -20.86
C ASN A 66 6.96 9.95 -20.53
N ILE A 67 7.50 9.34 -19.47
CA ILE A 67 7.19 7.96 -19.05
C ILE A 67 6.39 7.98 -17.74
N GLY A 68 6.98 8.54 -16.67
CA GLY A 68 6.37 8.56 -15.35
C GLY A 68 6.33 7.19 -14.67
N ILE A 69 5.32 6.98 -13.82
CA ILE A 69 5.03 5.69 -13.19
C ILE A 69 4.05 4.94 -14.10
N ASP A 70 4.39 3.72 -14.47
CA ASP A 70 3.47 2.83 -15.18
C ASP A 70 2.68 1.97 -14.19
N SER A 71 1.45 1.61 -14.54
CA SER A 71 0.56 0.81 -13.68
C SER A 71 0.15 -0.46 -14.42
N LEU A 72 0.63 -1.60 -13.94
CA LEU A 72 0.44 -2.90 -14.57
C LEU A 72 -0.57 -3.74 -13.78
N PRO A 73 -1.65 -4.26 -14.41
CA PRO A 73 -2.59 -5.14 -13.74
C PRO A 73 -1.94 -6.42 -13.21
N VAL A 74 -2.21 -6.76 -11.96
CA VAL A 74 -1.69 -7.99 -11.33
C VAL A 74 -2.74 -9.09 -11.43
N ALA A 75 -2.64 -9.94 -12.45
CA ALA A 75 -3.53 -11.08 -12.66
C ALA A 75 -3.13 -12.30 -11.82
N GLY A 76 -4.11 -13.14 -11.44
CA GLY A 76 -3.88 -14.38 -10.69
C GLY A 76 -3.42 -14.19 -9.24
N LEU A 77 -3.57 -12.99 -8.69
CA LEU A 77 -3.25 -12.65 -7.31
C LEU A 77 -4.33 -13.19 -6.38
N GLU A 78 -3.94 -14.04 -5.42
CA GLU A 78 -4.83 -14.50 -4.37
C GLU A 78 -5.05 -13.38 -3.34
N ILE A 79 -6.33 -13.11 -3.07
CA ILE A 79 -6.78 -12.05 -2.18
C ILE A 79 -7.70 -12.66 -1.13
N LYS A 80 -7.37 -12.43 0.14
CA LYS A 80 -8.21 -12.79 1.27
C LYS A 80 -8.79 -11.53 1.89
N VAL A 81 -10.09 -11.50 2.07
CA VAL A 81 -10.81 -10.37 2.66
C VAL A 81 -11.15 -10.72 4.10
N TYR A 82 -10.67 -9.90 5.03
CA TYR A 82 -10.92 -10.05 6.46
C TYR A 82 -11.73 -8.88 7.01
N VAL A 83 -12.37 -9.12 8.15
CA VAL A 83 -12.85 -8.10 9.09
C VAL A 83 -12.23 -8.33 10.45
N PHE A 84 -12.14 -7.27 11.26
CA PHE A 84 -11.59 -7.32 12.63
C PHE A 84 -10.24 -8.08 12.73
N GLU A 85 -9.34 -7.85 11.77
CA GLU A 85 -8.01 -8.45 11.65
C GLU A 85 -7.95 -9.96 11.34
N SER A 86 -8.85 -10.77 11.91
CA SER A 86 -8.77 -12.24 11.89
C SER A 86 -9.94 -12.97 11.24
N ASP A 87 -11.10 -12.34 11.08
CA ASP A 87 -12.29 -13.03 10.58
C ASP A 87 -12.33 -12.99 9.05
N LEU A 88 -12.07 -14.14 8.42
CA LEU A 88 -12.10 -14.28 6.96
C LEU A 88 -13.54 -14.25 6.45
N VAL A 89 -13.82 -13.32 5.53
CA VAL A 89 -15.14 -13.14 4.90
C VAL A 89 -15.11 -13.38 3.39
N GLY A 90 -13.93 -13.56 2.78
CA GLY A 90 -13.85 -13.91 1.36
C GLY A 90 -12.46 -14.34 0.90
N GLU A 91 -12.43 -15.20 -0.12
CA GLU A 91 -11.22 -15.57 -0.86
C GLU A 91 -11.49 -15.38 -2.35
N LEU A 92 -10.64 -14.60 -3.00
CA LEU A 92 -10.81 -14.13 -4.36
C LEU A 92 -9.48 -14.28 -5.12
N MET A 93 -9.56 -14.27 -6.44
CA MET A 93 -8.38 -14.30 -7.31
C MET A 93 -8.57 -13.29 -8.42
N THR A 94 -7.57 -12.42 -8.64
CA THR A 94 -7.66 -11.38 -9.67
C THR A 94 -7.75 -11.97 -11.07
N ASP A 95 -8.58 -11.36 -11.89
CA ASP A 95 -8.71 -11.66 -13.31
C ASP A 95 -7.56 -11.05 -14.14
N SER A 96 -7.65 -11.13 -15.47
CA SER A 96 -6.65 -10.57 -16.40
C SER A 96 -6.49 -9.05 -16.30
N ASP A 97 -7.51 -8.36 -15.77
CA ASP A 97 -7.51 -6.91 -15.57
C ASP A 97 -7.04 -6.56 -14.15
N GLY A 98 -6.46 -7.52 -13.42
CA GLY A 98 -6.01 -7.36 -12.04
C GLY A 98 -7.15 -7.10 -11.06
N SER A 99 -8.38 -7.45 -11.44
CA SER A 99 -9.59 -7.06 -10.71
C SER A 99 -10.27 -8.25 -10.04
N VAL A 100 -10.96 -7.97 -8.92
CA VAL A 100 -11.88 -8.87 -8.23
C VAL A 100 -13.14 -8.12 -7.84
N ILE A 101 -14.25 -8.85 -7.70
CA ILE A 101 -15.48 -8.34 -7.10
C ILE A 101 -15.71 -9.12 -5.81
N PHE A 102 -15.74 -8.40 -4.69
CA PHE A 102 -16.22 -8.90 -3.42
C PHE A 102 -17.70 -8.59 -3.31
N GLU A 103 -18.49 -9.63 -3.03
CA GLU A 103 -19.94 -9.53 -2.83
C GLU A 103 -20.32 -10.36 -1.62
N GLU A 104 -20.91 -9.72 -0.60
CA GLU A 104 -21.29 -10.38 0.66
C GLU A 104 -22.48 -9.66 1.31
N GLU A 105 -23.30 -10.39 2.07
CA GLU A 105 -24.38 -9.78 2.87
C GLU A 105 -23.78 -8.98 4.02
N ILE A 106 -24.26 -7.75 4.24
CA ILE A 106 -23.77 -6.87 5.32
C ILE A 106 -23.91 -7.53 6.70
N THR A 107 -24.94 -8.37 6.89
CA THR A 107 -25.15 -9.13 8.13
C THR A 107 -24.04 -10.13 8.41
N ASN A 108 -23.41 -10.69 7.37
CA ASN A 108 -22.29 -11.62 7.49
C ASN A 108 -20.98 -10.90 7.84
N LEU A 109 -20.93 -9.57 7.70
CA LEU A 109 -19.79 -8.73 8.08
C LEU A 109 -19.78 -8.36 9.58
N MET A 110 -20.72 -8.88 10.38
CA MET A 110 -20.72 -8.78 11.84
C MET A 110 -20.65 -7.35 12.40
N GLY A 111 -21.18 -6.37 11.65
CA GLY A 111 -21.14 -4.95 12.02
C GLY A 111 -19.79 -4.27 11.74
N ALA A 112 -18.89 -4.90 11.00
CA ALA A 112 -17.71 -4.25 10.48
C ALA A 112 -18.09 -3.12 9.51
N SER A 113 -17.26 -2.08 9.48
CA SER A 113 -17.36 -0.96 8.54
C SER A 113 -16.10 -0.82 7.69
N ARG A 114 -15.23 -1.83 7.73
CA ARG A 114 -13.93 -1.85 7.08
C ARG A 114 -13.57 -3.27 6.68
N LEU A 115 -13.18 -3.43 5.42
CA LEU A 115 -12.60 -4.64 4.87
C LEU A 115 -11.08 -4.53 4.88
N GLU A 116 -10.42 -5.66 5.06
CA GLU A 116 -8.97 -5.79 5.05
C GLU A 116 -8.59 -6.76 3.93
N TRP A 117 -7.99 -6.23 2.88
CA TRP A 117 -7.63 -6.95 1.67
C TRP A 117 -6.18 -7.40 1.79
N VAL A 118 -5.99 -8.70 1.96
CA VAL A 118 -4.72 -9.32 2.31
C VAL A 118 -4.24 -10.19 1.16
N GLY A 119 -2.96 -10.11 0.84
CA GLY A 119 -2.35 -10.94 -0.18
C GLY A 119 -0.84 -10.97 -0.05
N VAL A 120 -0.20 -11.67 -0.98
CA VAL A 120 1.25 -11.71 -1.14
C VAL A 120 1.57 -11.49 -2.61
N TYR A 121 2.42 -10.51 -2.91
CA TYR A 121 2.92 -10.25 -4.26
C TYR A 121 4.43 -10.21 -4.22
N GLU A 122 5.09 -10.96 -5.10
CA GLU A 122 6.56 -11.11 -5.13
C GLU A 122 7.18 -11.35 -3.74
N ASP A 123 6.65 -12.36 -3.03
CA ASP A 123 7.05 -12.73 -1.66
C ASP A 123 6.86 -11.65 -0.58
N THR A 124 6.28 -10.50 -0.93
CA THR A 124 5.99 -9.40 -0.01
C THR A 124 4.52 -9.44 0.41
N PRO A 125 4.21 -9.70 1.70
CA PRO A 125 2.84 -9.68 2.18
C PRO A 125 2.30 -8.25 2.27
N PHE A 126 1.00 -8.08 2.03
CA PHE A 126 0.33 -6.80 2.19
C PHE A 126 -1.04 -6.94 2.85
N ARG A 127 -1.50 -5.84 3.45
CA ARG A 127 -2.84 -5.67 3.99
C ARG A 127 -3.32 -4.25 3.72
N ILE A 128 -4.35 -4.11 2.90
CA ILE A 128 -4.91 -2.82 2.50
C ILE A 128 -6.30 -2.69 3.10
N TYR A 129 -6.57 -1.54 3.73
CA TYR A 129 -7.82 -1.28 4.43
C TYR A 129 -8.75 -0.43 3.56
N GLN A 130 -10.02 -0.85 3.44
CA GLN A 130 -11.05 -0.10 2.74
C GLN A 130 -12.31 -0.01 3.59
N ASN A 131 -12.76 1.21 3.90
CA ASN A 131 -14.05 1.43 4.55
C ASN A 131 -15.19 1.29 3.53
N PHE A 132 -16.38 0.91 4.00
CA PHE A 132 -17.59 0.82 3.20
C PHE A 132 -18.81 1.31 3.99
#